data_AF-A0A8S2Z938-F1
#
_entry.id   AF-A0A8S2Z938-F1
#
_cell.length_a   1.000
_cell.length_b   1.000
_cell.length_c   1.000
_cell.angle_alpha   90.00
_cell.angle_beta   90.00
_cell.angle_gamma   90.00
#
_symmetry.space_group_name_H-M   'P 1'
#
loop_
_entity.id
_entity.type
_entity.pdbx_description
1 polymer ?
#
loop_
_entity_poly.entity_id
_entity_poly.type
_entity_poly.pdbx_seq_one_letter_code
_entity_poly.pdbx_strand_id
1 'polypeptide(L)'
;ANYSSAKMGLVGLSNTLSLEGAKYNITCNAIAPTAFSRLTQDLLPPDAEENLKPAFVMPLVLYLCHESCDATGSLFEVAGGWMGKVRLEKSSGAMVRRPNTPMTVEDVQANWNDIISFATPLYHFTQTDQVSHILDSIRKINNKDEEKGNEVFTQTYSYTSNQAILYALAVGCSLRQPNSLRFLYENHEQFSVLPTFAVIPCQSLSMSVMSSGKLGFDIDLLRILHGEQYVELFQPLPTSGTVTLKGKIVDVLDKGSGASIVYDVEMFDENEKLIALNQFVIFSVGSGGFGGKKTSEHQRPSLPAPKRKPDQICRETTTIDQAALYRLTGDSNPLHIDPSFATAAGFSRPILHGLCSFGYATRHVLHTYANDDSRLFKAIKVRFTKPVEPGQTIETHMWREGNRIFFEAKVPESNQTVLTGGYVDLHDVVLNTTTPGTAE
;
A
#
# COMPACT_ATOMS: atom_id res chain seq x y z
N ALA A 1 -38.49 -15.21 18.49
CA ALA A 1 -38.76 -14.07 17.60
C ALA A 1 -39.25 -12.84 18.37
N ASN A 2 -40.32 -12.92 19.16
CA ASN A 2 -40.99 -11.75 19.79
C ASN A 2 -40.05 -10.80 20.55
N TYR A 3 -39.23 -11.33 21.47
CA TYR A 3 -38.33 -10.51 22.30
C TYR A 3 -37.22 -9.84 21.48
N SER A 4 -36.50 -10.59 20.65
CA SER A 4 -35.41 -10.08 19.82
C SER A 4 -35.89 -9.04 18.80
N SER A 5 -37.04 -9.28 18.16
CA SER A 5 -37.67 -8.33 17.25
C SER A 5 -38.05 -7.02 17.96
N ALA A 6 -38.68 -7.10 19.14
CA ALA A 6 -39.05 -5.92 19.91
C ALA A 6 -37.80 -5.11 20.34
N LYS A 7 -36.74 -5.76 20.81
CA LYS A 7 -35.51 -5.07 21.26
C LYS A 7 -34.76 -4.39 20.12
N MET A 8 -34.64 -5.02 18.95
CA MET A 8 -34.07 -4.35 17.78
C MET A 8 -34.97 -3.22 17.26
N GLY A 9 -36.30 -3.35 17.40
CA GLY A 9 -37.23 -2.26 17.12
C GLY A 9 -36.99 -1.02 17.99
N LEU A 10 -36.63 -1.19 19.27
CA LEU A 10 -36.27 -0.08 20.16
C LEU A 10 -34.99 0.64 19.72
N VAL A 11 -34.00 -0.08 19.19
CA VAL A 11 -32.78 0.54 18.63
C VAL A 11 -33.15 1.42 17.43
N GLY A 12 -33.98 0.92 16.51
CA GLY A 12 -34.49 1.70 15.38
C GLY A 12 -35.29 2.94 15.82
N LEU A 13 -36.17 2.79 16.81
CA LEU A 13 -36.92 3.90 17.39
C LEU A 13 -36.00 4.96 18.00
N SER A 14 -34.99 4.55 18.76
CA SER A 14 -33.99 5.45 19.37
C SER A 14 -33.24 6.26 18.31
N ASN A 15 -32.91 5.65 17.17
CA ASN A 15 -32.23 6.33 16.06
C ASN A 15 -33.11 7.41 15.42
N THR A 16 -34.42 7.18 15.30
CA THR A 16 -35.33 8.20 14.77
C THR A 16 -35.50 9.35 15.77
N LEU A 17 -35.71 9.03 17.05
CA LEU A 17 -35.90 10.03 18.10
C LEU A 17 -34.67 10.94 18.27
N SER A 18 -33.46 10.40 18.13
CA SER A 18 -32.23 11.20 18.21
C SER A 18 -32.13 12.24 17.08
N LEU A 19 -32.61 11.92 15.88
CA LEU A 19 -32.64 12.84 14.74
C LEU A 19 -33.73 13.90 14.88
N GLU A 20 -34.94 13.50 15.28
CA GLU A 20 -36.07 14.43 15.45
C GLU A 20 -35.85 15.40 16.62
N GLY A 21 -35.19 14.94 17.69
CA GLY A 21 -34.87 15.71 18.88
C GLY A 21 -33.68 16.67 18.73
N ALA A 22 -32.82 16.46 17.73
CA ALA A 22 -31.54 17.19 17.59
C ALA A 22 -31.71 18.72 17.58
N LYS A 23 -32.68 19.23 16.82
CA LYS A 23 -32.97 20.68 16.74
C LYS A 23 -33.47 21.31 18.05
N TYR A 24 -33.85 20.49 19.02
CA TYR A 24 -34.37 20.89 20.33
C TYR A 24 -33.42 20.53 21.48
N ASN A 25 -32.19 20.10 21.17
CA ASN A 25 -31.25 19.58 22.17
C ASN A 25 -31.82 18.40 22.99
N ILE A 26 -32.64 17.55 22.35
CA ILE A 26 -33.16 16.32 22.93
C ILE A 26 -32.33 15.16 22.40
N THR A 27 -31.58 14.49 23.27
CA THR A 27 -30.77 13.32 22.92
C THR A 27 -31.52 12.03 23.22
N CYS A 28 -31.22 10.98 22.44
CA CYS A 28 -31.81 9.65 22.66
C CYS A 28 -30.76 8.59 22.37
N ASN A 29 -30.49 7.72 23.35
CA ASN A 29 -29.54 6.61 23.23
C ASN A 29 -30.21 5.31 23.67
N ALA A 30 -29.72 4.20 23.13
CA ALA A 30 -30.13 2.86 23.52
C ALA A 30 -29.04 2.19 24.37
N ILE A 31 -29.46 1.41 25.36
CA ILE A 31 -28.57 0.53 26.13
C ILE A 31 -29.01 -0.92 25.98
N ALA A 32 -28.03 -1.81 25.87
CA ALA A 32 -28.15 -3.26 25.86
C ALA A 32 -27.50 -3.81 27.14
N PRO A 33 -28.21 -3.77 28.28
CA PRO A 33 -27.65 -4.22 29.54
C PRO A 33 -27.67 -5.74 29.66
N THR A 34 -26.57 -6.30 30.16
CA THR A 34 -26.50 -7.67 30.66
C THR A 34 -26.35 -7.61 32.17
N ALA A 35 -27.40 -8.06 32.87
CA ALA A 35 -27.44 -8.11 34.33
C ALA A 35 -28.01 -9.45 34.78
N PHE A 36 -27.64 -9.89 35.98
CA PHE A 36 -28.21 -11.07 36.60
C PHE A 36 -29.72 -10.88 36.79
N SER A 37 -30.50 -11.87 36.36
CA SER A 37 -31.94 -11.92 36.57
C SER A 37 -32.32 -13.29 37.13
N ARG A 38 -33.36 -13.34 37.96
CA ARG A 38 -33.92 -14.61 38.48
C ARG A 38 -34.32 -15.59 37.36
N LEU A 39 -34.61 -15.08 36.16
CA LEU A 39 -35.06 -15.87 35.01
C LEU A 39 -33.89 -16.55 34.27
N THR A 40 -32.64 -16.13 34.52
CA THR A 40 -31.42 -16.64 33.85
C THR A 40 -30.44 -17.29 34.82
N GLN A 41 -30.87 -17.55 36.07
CA GLN A 41 -30.02 -18.01 37.16
C GLN A 41 -29.38 -19.37 36.87
N ASP A 42 -30.13 -20.33 36.34
CA ASP A 42 -29.64 -21.69 36.06
C ASP A 42 -28.70 -21.78 34.84
N LEU A 43 -28.53 -20.68 34.10
CA LEU A 43 -27.73 -20.62 32.88
C LEU A 43 -26.36 -19.96 33.09
N LEU A 44 -26.10 -19.43 34.28
CA LEU A 44 -24.93 -18.60 34.56
C LEU A 44 -24.00 -19.24 35.60
N PRO A 45 -22.69 -18.90 35.56
CA PRO A 45 -21.73 -19.33 36.58
C PRO A 45 -22.14 -18.92 38.00
N PRO A 46 -21.69 -19.64 39.05
CA PRO A 46 -22.08 -19.38 40.44
C PRO A 46 -21.76 -17.96 40.96
N ASP A 47 -20.76 -17.29 40.38
CA ASP A 47 -20.31 -15.94 40.72
C ASP A 47 -21.00 -14.83 39.90
N ALA A 48 -21.89 -15.18 38.97
CA ALA A 48 -22.54 -14.21 38.08
C ALA A 48 -23.45 -13.22 38.82
N GLU A 49 -24.08 -13.62 39.92
CA GLU A 49 -24.90 -12.72 40.74
C GLU A 49 -24.05 -11.58 41.35
N GLU A 50 -22.81 -11.88 41.73
CA GLU A 50 -21.91 -10.89 42.31
C GLU A 50 -21.37 -9.92 41.25
N ASN A 51 -21.06 -10.45 40.06
CA ASN A 51 -20.38 -9.73 38.99
C ASN A 51 -21.33 -9.03 38.00
N LEU A 52 -22.62 -9.39 37.93
CA LEU A 52 -23.59 -8.80 36.99
C LEU A 52 -24.70 -8.02 37.70
N LYS A 53 -24.35 -7.28 38.76
CA LYS A 53 -25.31 -6.46 39.51
C LYS A 53 -25.83 -5.29 38.66
N PRO A 54 -27.13 -4.96 38.72
CA PRO A 54 -27.69 -3.76 38.06
C PRO A 54 -26.98 -2.45 38.44
N ALA A 55 -26.39 -2.39 39.65
CA ALA A 55 -25.60 -1.25 40.10
C ALA A 55 -24.42 -0.92 39.17
N PHE A 56 -23.89 -1.90 38.44
CA PHE A 56 -22.81 -1.68 37.47
C PHE A 56 -23.29 -1.14 36.11
N VAL A 57 -24.59 -1.16 35.85
CA VAL A 57 -25.22 -0.57 34.65
C VAL A 57 -25.55 0.91 34.88
N MET A 58 -25.93 1.27 36.11
CA MET A 58 -26.49 2.58 36.44
C MET A 58 -25.61 3.79 36.11
N PRO A 59 -24.27 3.77 36.31
CA PRO A 59 -23.42 4.92 36.00
C PRO A 59 -23.51 5.34 34.53
N LEU A 60 -23.60 4.38 33.60
CA LEU A 60 -23.74 4.68 32.17
C LEU A 60 -25.09 5.35 31.88
N VAL A 61 -26.18 4.85 32.47
CA VAL A 61 -27.52 5.45 32.33
C VAL A 61 -27.50 6.91 32.80
N LEU A 62 -26.93 7.16 33.99
CA LEU A 62 -26.87 8.50 34.56
C LEU A 62 -26.02 9.44 33.73
N TYR A 63 -24.88 8.97 33.22
CA TYR A 63 -24.01 9.79 32.36
C TYR A 63 -24.67 10.12 31.02
N LEU A 64 -25.36 9.16 30.38
CA LEU A 64 -26.10 9.41 29.13
C LEU A 64 -27.27 10.40 29.31
N CYS A 65 -27.72 10.64 30.54
CA CYS A 65 -28.73 11.64 30.89
C CYS A 65 -28.13 12.93 31.49
N HIS A 66 -26.80 13.04 31.60
CA HIS A 66 -26.13 14.20 32.16
C HIS A 66 -25.97 15.30 31.09
N GLU A 67 -26.03 16.58 31.49
CA GLU A 67 -25.94 17.73 30.58
C GLU A 67 -24.63 17.82 29.80
N SER A 68 -23.55 17.25 30.34
CA SER A 68 -22.24 17.22 29.69
C SER A 68 -22.09 16.11 28.65
N CYS A 69 -23.09 15.23 28.50
CA CYS A 69 -23.01 14.13 27.55
C CYS A 69 -23.53 14.57 26.18
N ASP A 70 -22.67 14.50 25.18
CA ASP A 70 -22.96 14.81 23.79
C ASP A 70 -23.38 13.58 22.95
N ALA A 71 -23.45 12.41 23.58
CA ALA A 71 -23.86 11.19 22.90
C ALA A 71 -25.35 11.24 22.53
N THR A 72 -25.65 10.93 21.28
CA THR A 72 -27.02 10.74 20.78
C THR A 72 -27.02 9.69 19.68
N GLY A 73 -28.16 9.03 19.44
CA GLY A 73 -28.31 7.98 18.42
C GLY A 73 -27.35 6.80 18.59
N SER A 74 -26.84 6.58 19.80
CA SER A 74 -25.82 5.57 20.08
C SER A 74 -26.42 4.36 20.78
N LEU A 75 -25.85 3.18 20.52
CA LEU A 75 -26.13 1.94 21.25
C LEU A 75 -24.93 1.60 22.12
N PHE A 76 -25.17 1.31 23.39
CA PHE A 76 -24.12 0.87 24.32
C PHE A 76 -24.45 -0.50 24.91
N GLU A 77 -23.48 -1.41 24.91
CA GLU A 77 -23.51 -2.62 25.70
C GLU A 77 -22.89 -2.36 27.08
N VAL A 78 -23.47 -2.94 28.13
CA VAL A 78 -23.00 -2.73 29.50
C VAL A 78 -23.27 -3.95 30.38
N ALA A 79 -22.21 -4.42 31.06
CA ALA A 79 -22.27 -5.58 31.94
C ALA A 79 -21.10 -5.56 32.93
N GLY A 80 -21.35 -5.80 34.22
CA GLY A 80 -20.30 -6.02 35.23
C GLY A 80 -19.21 -4.95 35.33
N GLY A 81 -19.52 -3.71 34.97
CA GLY A 81 -18.58 -2.58 34.97
C GLY A 81 -17.86 -2.35 33.64
N TRP A 82 -18.00 -3.26 32.67
CA TRP A 82 -17.57 -3.06 31.30
C TRP A 82 -18.66 -2.35 30.49
N MET A 83 -18.26 -1.43 29.61
CA MET A 83 -19.14 -0.62 28.77
C MET A 83 -18.50 -0.46 27.37
N GLY A 84 -19.27 -0.71 26.31
CA GLY A 84 -18.80 -0.59 24.94
C GLY A 84 -19.85 0.02 24.01
N LYS A 85 -19.43 0.84 23.05
CA LYS A 85 -20.34 1.38 22.02
C LYS A 85 -20.47 0.39 20.86
N VAL A 86 -21.70 0.13 20.45
CA VAL A 86 -22.05 -0.73 19.32
C VAL A 86 -22.50 0.12 18.15
N ARG A 87 -22.07 -0.25 16.93
CA ARG A 87 -22.53 0.35 15.68
C ARG A 87 -22.76 -0.74 14.63
N LEU A 88 -23.62 -0.44 13.65
CA LEU A 88 -23.71 -1.27 12.45
C LEU A 88 -22.48 -1.03 11.56
N GLU A 89 -21.94 -2.11 11.03
CA GLU A 89 -20.88 -2.11 10.03
C GLU A 89 -21.45 -2.61 8.70
N LYS A 90 -21.07 -1.97 7.60
CA LYS A 90 -21.47 -2.35 6.25
C LYS A 90 -20.22 -2.77 5.47
N SER A 91 -20.30 -3.83 4.68
CA SER A 91 -19.27 -4.15 3.70
C SER A 91 -19.13 -3.02 2.67
N SER A 92 -17.97 -2.95 2.01
CA SER A 92 -17.81 -2.08 0.82
C SER A 92 -18.80 -2.42 -0.28
N GLY A 93 -19.25 -3.68 -0.32
CA GLY A 93 -20.10 -4.24 -1.34
C GLY A 93 -19.38 -4.37 -2.69
N ALA A 94 -20.12 -4.78 -3.70
CA ALA A 94 -19.64 -4.89 -5.07
C ALA A 94 -20.67 -4.35 -6.05
N MET A 95 -20.20 -3.79 -7.15
CA MET A 95 -21.07 -3.47 -8.27
C MET A 95 -21.21 -4.69 -9.16
N VAL A 96 -22.37 -5.34 -9.09
CA VAL A 96 -22.63 -6.62 -9.77
C VAL A 96 -23.18 -6.47 -11.19
N ARG A 97 -23.84 -5.34 -11.48
CA ARG A 97 -24.43 -5.10 -12.81
C ARG A 97 -23.39 -4.55 -13.78
N ARG A 98 -23.45 -5.00 -15.03
CA ARG A 98 -22.68 -4.45 -16.15
C ARG A 98 -23.51 -3.43 -16.95
N PRO A 99 -22.89 -2.45 -17.62
CA PRO A 99 -23.62 -1.53 -18.50
C PRO A 99 -24.31 -2.30 -19.62
N ASN A 100 -25.53 -1.86 -20.00
CA ASN A 100 -26.25 -2.34 -21.18
C ASN A 100 -26.52 -3.86 -21.25
N THR A 101 -26.39 -4.59 -20.14
CA THR A 101 -26.73 -6.01 -20.04
C THR A 101 -27.67 -6.26 -18.87
N PRO A 102 -28.66 -7.16 -18.99
CA PRO A 102 -29.45 -7.62 -17.86
C PRO A 102 -28.54 -8.25 -16.79
N MET A 103 -28.77 -7.88 -15.52
CA MET A 103 -28.09 -8.48 -14.38
C MET A 103 -28.62 -9.89 -14.15
N THR A 104 -27.74 -10.87 -13.97
CA THR A 104 -28.13 -12.27 -13.70
C THR A 104 -27.82 -12.70 -12.26
N VAL A 105 -28.31 -13.87 -11.87
CA VAL A 105 -28.00 -14.47 -10.55
C VAL A 105 -26.52 -14.87 -10.49
N GLU A 106 -25.96 -15.32 -11.59
CA GLU A 106 -24.56 -15.70 -11.73
C GLU A 106 -23.62 -14.51 -11.53
N ASP A 107 -24.02 -13.31 -11.98
CA ASP A 107 -23.25 -12.07 -11.70
C ASP A 107 -23.14 -11.80 -10.19
N VAL A 108 -24.21 -12.06 -9.42
CA VAL A 108 -24.20 -11.94 -7.95
C VAL A 108 -23.30 -13.01 -7.33
N GLN A 109 -23.42 -14.27 -7.79
CA GLN A 109 -22.62 -15.39 -7.30
C GLN A 109 -21.13 -15.15 -7.54
N ALA A 110 -20.75 -14.70 -8.73
CA ALA A 110 -19.36 -14.46 -9.11
C ALA A 110 -18.69 -13.38 -8.25
N ASN A 111 -19.47 -12.43 -7.72
CA ASN A 111 -18.97 -11.33 -6.89
C ASN A 111 -19.30 -11.51 -5.40
N TRP A 112 -19.81 -12.68 -4.99
CA TRP A 112 -20.34 -12.88 -3.64
C TRP A 112 -19.33 -12.56 -2.54
N ASN A 113 -18.07 -12.95 -2.73
CA ASN A 113 -17.00 -12.71 -1.77
C ASN A 113 -16.76 -11.21 -1.54
N ASP A 114 -16.84 -10.38 -2.58
CA ASP A 114 -16.69 -8.93 -2.47
C ASP A 114 -17.92 -8.29 -1.82
N ILE A 115 -19.13 -8.81 -2.12
CA ILE A 115 -20.39 -8.33 -1.53
C ILE A 115 -20.37 -8.48 -0.01
N ILE A 116 -19.86 -9.61 0.50
CA ILE A 116 -19.86 -9.94 1.93
C ILE A 116 -18.56 -9.57 2.66
N SER A 117 -17.56 -9.02 1.96
CA SER A 117 -16.25 -8.73 2.54
C SER A 117 -16.29 -7.52 3.48
N PHE A 118 -15.77 -7.72 4.69
CA PHE A 118 -15.52 -6.66 5.66
C PHE A 118 -14.05 -6.22 5.71
N ALA A 119 -13.26 -6.51 4.67
CA ALA A 119 -11.86 -6.11 4.60
C ALA A 119 -11.68 -4.58 4.48
N THR A 120 -12.66 -3.88 3.90
CA THR A 120 -12.72 -2.41 3.81
C THR A 120 -14.12 -1.92 4.21
N PRO A 121 -14.44 -1.96 5.51
CA PRO A 121 -15.80 -1.67 5.96
C PRO A 121 -16.12 -0.18 5.78
N LEU A 122 -17.38 0.11 5.47
CA LEU A 122 -17.89 1.47 5.37
C LEU A 122 -18.73 1.82 6.59
N TYR A 123 -18.48 2.99 7.14
CA TYR A 123 -19.25 3.58 8.24
C TYR A 123 -20.06 4.75 7.70
N HIS A 124 -21.33 4.51 7.41
CA HIS A 124 -22.24 5.56 6.97
C HIS A 124 -22.98 6.09 8.18
N PHE A 125 -22.99 7.41 8.36
CA PHE A 125 -23.65 8.05 9.49
C PHE A 125 -25.10 8.42 9.16
N THR A 126 -25.42 8.57 7.87
CA THR A 126 -26.75 8.94 7.41
C THR A 126 -27.24 8.09 6.24
N GLN A 127 -28.56 8.09 6.01
CA GLN A 127 -29.15 7.51 4.80
C GLN A 127 -28.65 8.22 3.53
N THR A 128 -28.40 9.53 3.61
CA THR A 128 -27.86 10.33 2.51
C THR A 128 -26.48 9.82 2.08
N ASP A 129 -25.59 9.52 3.03
CA ASP A 129 -24.26 8.97 2.72
C ASP A 129 -24.38 7.65 1.96
N GLN A 130 -25.32 6.79 2.36
CA GLN A 130 -25.54 5.50 1.70
C GLN A 130 -26.04 5.68 0.26
N VAL A 131 -27.00 6.59 0.04
CA VAL A 131 -27.55 6.87 -1.29
C VAL A 131 -26.49 7.48 -2.19
N SER A 132 -25.71 8.45 -1.69
CA SER A 132 -24.59 9.05 -2.42
C SER A 132 -23.57 8.00 -2.85
N HIS A 133 -23.16 7.12 -1.94
CA HIS A 133 -22.24 6.02 -2.25
C HIS A 133 -22.76 5.10 -3.37
N ILE A 134 -24.06 4.77 -3.35
CA ILE A 134 -24.70 3.95 -4.39
C ILE A 134 -24.73 4.70 -5.73
N LEU A 135 -25.13 5.98 -5.73
CA LEU A 135 -25.19 6.81 -6.94
C LEU A 135 -23.81 6.99 -7.58
N ASP A 136 -22.77 7.20 -6.78
CA ASP A 136 -21.39 7.28 -7.28
C ASP A 136 -20.93 5.95 -7.87
N SER A 137 -21.28 4.85 -7.22
CA SER A 137 -21.02 3.51 -7.76
C SER A 137 -21.75 3.27 -9.10
N ILE A 138 -22.97 3.77 -9.25
CA ILE A 138 -23.76 3.70 -10.49
C ILE A 138 -23.16 4.58 -11.60
N ARG A 139 -22.76 5.82 -11.28
CA ARG A 139 -22.13 6.75 -12.23
C ARG A 139 -20.86 6.17 -12.84
N LYS A 140 -20.06 5.48 -12.02
CA LYS A 140 -18.85 4.76 -12.46
C LYS A 140 -19.12 3.67 -13.50
N ILE A 141 -20.34 3.16 -13.62
CA ILE A 141 -20.73 2.18 -14.65
C ILE A 141 -21.17 2.88 -15.94
N ASN A 142 -22.02 3.91 -15.82
CA ASN A 142 -22.63 4.56 -16.99
C ASN A 142 -21.63 5.34 -17.84
N ASN A 143 -20.46 5.70 -17.29
CA ASN A 143 -19.39 6.37 -18.02
C ASN A 143 -18.39 5.40 -18.69
N LYS A 144 -18.62 4.08 -18.68
CA LYS A 144 -17.66 3.08 -19.20
C LYS A 144 -17.62 2.93 -20.74
N ASP A 145 -18.56 3.52 -21.48
CA ASP A 145 -18.60 3.41 -22.95
C ASP A 145 -17.85 4.53 -23.71
N GLU A 146 -17.33 5.56 -23.04
CA GLU A 146 -16.62 6.66 -23.72
C GLU A 146 -15.12 6.83 -23.40
N GLU A 147 -14.55 6.12 -22.41
CA GLU A 147 -13.14 6.31 -22.05
C GLU A 147 -12.37 5.00 -21.84
N LYS A 148 -12.13 4.24 -22.92
CA LYS A 148 -11.03 3.26 -22.93
C LYS A 148 -9.69 4.02 -22.96
N GLY A 149 -9.25 4.48 -21.78
CA GLY A 149 -7.96 5.15 -21.59
C GLY A 149 -7.76 5.89 -20.26
N ASN A 150 -8.82 6.19 -19.48
CA ASN A 150 -8.74 7.10 -18.33
C ASN A 150 -9.24 6.52 -16.99
N GLU A 151 -9.32 5.19 -16.82
CA GLU A 151 -9.71 4.62 -15.51
C GLU A 151 -8.62 4.90 -14.47
N VAL A 152 -8.92 5.80 -13.52
CA VAL A 152 -8.06 6.14 -12.38
C VAL A 152 -8.44 5.25 -11.20
N PHE A 153 -7.50 4.39 -10.79
CA PHE A 153 -7.61 3.56 -9.60
C PHE A 153 -7.16 4.35 -8.38
N THR A 154 -7.86 4.23 -7.25
CA THR A 154 -7.52 4.96 -6.02
C THR A 154 -7.42 4.02 -4.82
N GLN A 155 -6.43 4.23 -3.96
CA GLN A 155 -6.23 3.51 -2.70
C GLN A 155 -5.61 4.44 -1.65
N THR A 156 -5.99 4.31 -0.39
CA THR A 156 -5.25 4.93 0.72
C THR A 156 -4.23 3.94 1.30
N TYR A 157 -3.06 4.43 1.70
CA TYR A 157 -2.03 3.62 2.34
C TYR A 157 -1.50 4.33 3.59
N SER A 158 -1.48 3.63 4.72
CA SER A 158 -0.99 4.17 5.99
C SER A 158 0.31 3.47 6.40
N TYR A 159 1.27 4.25 6.88
CA TYR A 159 2.53 3.73 7.42
C TYR A 159 3.03 4.56 8.60
N THR A 160 3.90 3.95 9.38
CA THR A 160 4.61 4.57 10.49
C THR A 160 6.12 4.51 10.24
N SER A 161 6.90 5.11 11.14
CA SER A 161 8.35 4.98 11.14
C SER A 161 8.81 3.52 11.11
N ASN A 162 8.05 2.58 11.70
CA ASN A 162 8.39 1.16 11.69
C ASN A 162 8.47 0.58 10.29
N GLN A 163 7.53 0.92 9.39
CA GLN A 163 7.58 0.45 8.00
C GLN A 163 8.74 1.10 7.23
N ALA A 164 9.02 2.38 7.49
CA ALA A 164 10.15 3.07 6.89
C ALA A 164 11.50 2.47 7.32
N ILE A 165 11.67 2.17 8.62
CA ILE A 165 12.87 1.53 9.19
C ILE A 165 13.01 0.10 8.67
N LEU A 166 11.92 -0.68 8.65
CA LEU A 166 11.92 -2.03 8.08
C LEU A 166 12.38 -2.02 6.62
N TYR A 167 11.86 -1.08 5.82
CA TYR A 167 12.32 -0.90 4.45
C TYR A 167 13.81 -0.56 4.38
N ALA A 168 14.28 0.39 5.19
CA ALA A 168 15.69 0.77 5.22
C ALA A 168 16.61 -0.42 5.51
N LEU A 169 16.29 -1.23 6.51
CA LEU A 169 16.99 -2.48 6.81
C LEU A 169 16.93 -3.47 5.63
N ALA A 170 15.75 -3.64 5.04
CA ALA A 170 15.52 -4.54 3.93
C ALA A 170 16.28 -4.19 2.64
N VAL A 171 16.75 -2.94 2.50
CA VAL A 171 17.59 -2.49 1.38
C VAL A 171 19.05 -2.24 1.80
N GLY A 172 19.49 -2.82 2.92
CA GLY A 172 20.90 -2.87 3.33
C GLY A 172 21.35 -1.73 4.25
N CYS A 173 20.45 -0.87 4.74
CA CYS A 173 20.86 0.10 5.74
C CYS A 173 21.32 -0.64 7.02
N SER A 174 22.49 -0.25 7.53
CA SER A 174 23.13 -0.92 8.66
C SER A 174 23.84 0.08 9.55
N LEU A 175 23.86 -0.18 10.85
CA LEU A 175 24.59 0.61 11.85
C LEU A 175 26.11 0.67 11.59
N ARG A 176 26.64 -0.19 10.70
CA ARG A 176 28.04 -0.12 10.25
C ARG A 176 28.32 1.08 9.34
N GLN A 177 27.28 1.61 8.68
CA GLN A 177 27.42 2.75 7.79
C GLN A 177 27.34 4.06 8.59
N PRO A 178 28.21 5.04 8.28
CA PRO A 178 28.07 6.37 8.87
C PRO A 178 26.72 6.97 8.46
N ASN A 179 26.15 7.81 9.32
CA ASN A 179 24.82 8.44 9.16
C ASN A 179 23.60 7.51 9.13
N SER A 180 23.75 6.18 9.18
CA SER A 180 22.64 5.21 9.09
C SER A 180 21.53 5.40 10.13
N LEU A 181 21.85 5.95 11.31
CA LEU A 181 20.87 6.23 12.36
C LEU A 181 19.73 7.13 11.88
N ARG A 182 19.97 8.02 10.91
CA ARG A 182 18.91 8.87 10.34
C ARG A 182 17.82 8.09 9.61
N PHE A 183 18.05 6.82 9.27
CA PHE A 183 17.07 5.94 8.64
C PHE A 183 16.59 4.81 9.57
N LEU A 184 17.28 4.60 10.69
CA LEU A 184 17.08 3.43 11.58
C LEU A 184 16.58 3.79 12.98
N TYR A 185 16.60 5.07 13.35
CA TYR A 185 16.14 5.53 14.66
C TYR A 185 15.18 6.70 14.54
N GLU A 186 13.91 6.45 14.88
CA GLU A 186 12.80 7.37 14.73
C GLU A 186 12.94 8.66 15.57
N ASN A 187 13.75 8.65 16.63
CA ASN A 187 14.04 9.85 17.44
C ASN A 187 15.37 10.54 17.07
N HIS A 188 16.04 10.11 16.00
CA HIS A 188 17.19 10.85 15.47
C HIS A 188 16.72 12.23 14.99
N GLU A 189 17.46 13.31 15.31
CA GLU A 189 17.05 14.69 14.97
C GLU A 189 16.85 14.92 13.47
N GLN A 190 17.54 14.14 12.65
CA GLN A 190 17.42 14.14 11.19
C GLN A 190 16.75 12.87 10.65
N PHE A 191 15.89 12.21 11.45
CA PHE A 191 15.19 11.02 11.01
C PHE A 191 14.45 11.30 9.69
N SER A 192 14.68 10.45 8.70
CA SER A 192 14.13 10.61 7.35
C SER A 192 13.86 9.26 6.73
N VAL A 193 13.00 9.26 5.72
CA VAL A 193 12.66 8.05 4.96
C VAL A 193 13.57 7.96 3.73
N LEU A 194 14.01 6.75 3.39
CA LEU A 194 14.72 6.53 2.12
C LEU A 194 13.80 6.87 0.94
N PRO A 195 14.23 7.64 -0.06
CA PRO A 195 13.37 8.10 -1.14
C PRO A 195 12.65 6.97 -1.90
N THR A 196 13.33 5.83 -2.06
CA THR A 196 12.80 4.65 -2.75
C THR A 196 11.71 3.91 -1.98
N PHE A 197 11.46 4.25 -0.71
CA PHE A 197 10.29 3.78 0.03
C PHE A 197 8.98 4.21 -0.65
N ALA A 198 8.97 5.31 -1.43
CA ALA A 198 7.80 5.75 -2.20
C ALA A 198 7.24 4.65 -3.13
N VAL A 199 8.07 3.70 -3.54
CA VAL A 199 7.66 2.55 -4.34
C VAL A 199 6.72 1.64 -3.55
N ILE A 200 6.91 1.47 -2.24
CA ILE A 200 6.18 0.48 -1.44
C ILE A 200 4.66 0.76 -1.41
N PRO A 201 4.17 1.96 -1.04
CA PRO A 201 2.75 2.27 -1.14
C PRO A 201 2.25 2.18 -2.60
N CYS A 202 2.99 2.76 -3.56
CA CYS A 202 2.55 2.77 -4.95
C CYS A 202 2.48 1.35 -5.56
N GLN A 203 3.35 0.44 -5.13
CA GLN A 203 3.35 -0.95 -5.53
C GLN A 203 2.12 -1.68 -4.98
N SER A 204 1.62 -1.33 -3.79
CA SER A 204 0.38 -1.94 -3.27
C SER A 204 -0.80 -1.69 -4.19
N LEU A 205 -0.95 -0.46 -4.69
CA LEU A 205 -1.99 -0.14 -5.67
C LEU A 205 -1.75 -0.83 -7.00
N SER A 206 -0.50 -0.81 -7.50
CA SER A 206 -0.16 -1.51 -8.74
C SER A 206 -0.49 -3.00 -8.67
N MET A 207 -0.13 -3.70 -7.58
CA MET A 207 -0.44 -5.12 -7.41
C MET A 207 -1.95 -5.36 -7.31
N SER A 208 -2.66 -4.55 -6.51
CA SER A 208 -4.11 -4.64 -6.38
C SER A 208 -4.82 -4.52 -7.73
N VAL A 209 -4.40 -3.56 -8.56
CA VAL A 209 -4.96 -3.34 -9.89
C VAL A 209 -4.67 -4.51 -10.82
N MET A 210 -3.42 -4.98 -10.86
CA MET A 210 -3.01 -6.13 -11.70
C MET A 210 -3.74 -7.43 -11.31
N SER A 211 -4.03 -7.64 -10.02
CA SER A 211 -4.78 -8.81 -9.53
C SER A 211 -6.30 -8.67 -9.60
N SER A 212 -6.82 -7.47 -9.87
CA SER A 212 -8.27 -7.20 -9.77
C SER A 212 -9.11 -7.69 -10.96
N GLY A 213 -8.48 -8.11 -12.05
CA GLY A 213 -9.17 -8.40 -13.32
C GLY A 213 -9.80 -7.17 -13.99
N LYS A 214 -9.61 -5.96 -13.44
CA LYS A 214 -10.23 -4.71 -13.95
C LYS A 214 -9.53 -4.12 -15.17
N LEU A 215 -8.42 -4.71 -15.62
CA LEU A 215 -7.63 -4.19 -16.73
C LEU A 215 -8.23 -4.47 -18.11
N GLY A 216 -9.31 -5.25 -18.17
CA GLY A 216 -10.00 -5.58 -19.43
C GLY A 216 -9.26 -6.59 -20.30
N PHE A 217 -8.19 -7.20 -19.79
CA PHE A 217 -7.47 -8.33 -20.38
C PHE A 217 -6.92 -9.23 -19.28
N ASP A 218 -6.85 -10.54 -19.55
CA ASP A 218 -6.31 -11.53 -18.60
C ASP A 218 -4.79 -11.42 -18.54
N ILE A 219 -4.26 -11.34 -17.32
CA ILE A 219 -2.82 -11.37 -17.07
C ILE A 219 -2.50 -12.64 -16.27
N ASP A 220 -1.66 -13.49 -16.84
CA ASP A 220 -1.08 -14.62 -16.13
C ASP A 220 -0.01 -14.11 -15.17
N LEU A 221 -0.33 -14.07 -13.87
CA LEU A 221 0.56 -13.60 -12.82
C LEU A 221 1.89 -14.37 -12.76
N LEU A 222 1.95 -15.62 -13.23
CA LEU A 222 3.18 -16.41 -13.31
C LEU A 222 4.15 -15.92 -14.39
N ARG A 223 3.66 -15.10 -15.32
CA ARG A 223 4.38 -14.63 -16.50
C ARG A 223 4.56 -13.11 -16.52
N ILE A 224 4.35 -12.47 -15.37
CA ILE A 224 4.63 -11.06 -15.17
C ILE A 224 6.06 -10.85 -14.71
N LEU A 225 6.77 -9.96 -15.38
CA LEU A 225 8.09 -9.48 -14.98
C LEU A 225 8.03 -7.97 -14.73
N HIS A 226 8.65 -7.51 -13.65
CA HIS A 226 8.86 -6.07 -13.45
C HIS A 226 10.08 -5.65 -14.29
N GLY A 227 9.86 -4.91 -15.38
CA GLY A 227 10.90 -4.59 -16.36
C GLY A 227 11.64 -3.28 -16.09
N GLU A 228 10.94 -2.22 -15.69
CA GLU A 228 11.55 -0.91 -15.38
C GLU A 228 10.80 -0.22 -14.25
N GLN A 229 11.52 0.60 -13.47
CA GLN A 229 10.96 1.43 -12.42
C GLN A 229 11.42 2.87 -12.59
N TYR A 230 10.52 3.82 -12.38
CA TYR A 230 10.83 5.23 -12.19
C TYR A 230 10.17 5.75 -10.92
N VAL A 231 10.86 6.66 -10.22
CA VAL A 231 10.32 7.40 -9.07
C VAL A 231 10.76 8.86 -9.20
N GLU A 232 9.85 9.79 -8.98
CA GLU A 232 10.13 11.22 -8.80
C GLU A 232 9.49 11.69 -7.51
N LEU A 233 10.26 12.38 -6.67
CA LEU A 233 9.77 13.04 -5.47
C LEU A 233 9.64 14.53 -5.75
N PHE A 234 8.44 15.06 -5.53
CA PHE A 234 8.16 16.49 -5.55
C PHE A 234 8.37 17.12 -4.18
N GLN A 235 8.35 16.29 -3.12
CA GLN A 235 8.56 16.65 -1.73
C GLN A 235 9.20 15.47 -0.97
N PRO A 236 9.88 15.74 0.17
CA PRO A 236 10.31 14.67 1.07
C PRO A 236 9.13 13.80 1.51
N LEU A 237 9.37 12.50 1.64
CA LEU A 237 8.37 11.57 2.18
C LEU A 237 8.13 11.87 3.67
N PRO A 238 6.86 11.90 4.14
CA PRO A 238 6.59 12.01 5.56
C PRO A 238 7.12 10.78 6.31
N THR A 239 7.48 10.94 7.58
CA THR A 239 8.03 9.85 8.42
C THR A 239 6.97 8.87 8.91
N SER A 240 5.70 9.28 8.85
CA SER A 240 4.50 8.49 9.11
C SER A 240 3.29 9.22 8.56
N GLY A 241 2.19 8.52 8.32
CA GLY A 241 0.92 9.11 7.95
C GLY A 241 0.12 8.25 6.99
N THR A 242 -0.98 8.81 6.50
CA THR A 242 -1.82 8.21 5.46
C THR A 242 -1.65 9.01 4.18
N VAL A 243 -1.36 8.31 3.09
CA VAL A 243 -1.25 8.89 1.74
C VAL A 243 -2.38 8.38 0.86
N THR A 244 -2.80 9.20 -0.10
CA THR A 244 -3.74 8.82 -1.15
C THR A 244 -2.96 8.48 -2.41
N LEU A 245 -3.23 7.33 -3.00
CA LEU A 245 -2.61 6.82 -4.22
C LEU A 245 -3.62 6.90 -5.36
N LYS A 246 -3.22 7.46 -6.50
CA LYS A 246 -4.02 7.47 -7.73
C LYS A 246 -3.20 6.88 -8.86
N GLY A 247 -3.67 5.76 -9.42
CA GLY A 247 -2.95 5.02 -10.44
C GLY A 247 -3.71 4.95 -11.76
N LYS A 248 -2.99 4.97 -12.88
CA LYS A 248 -3.54 4.94 -14.24
C LYS A 248 -2.62 4.14 -15.17
N ILE A 249 -3.20 3.34 -16.06
CA ILE A 249 -2.43 2.79 -17.19
C ILE A 249 -2.22 3.92 -18.18
N VAL A 250 -0.97 4.34 -18.36
CA VAL A 250 -0.63 5.38 -19.33
C VAL A 250 -0.36 4.80 -20.71
N ASP A 251 0.03 3.52 -20.78
CA ASP A 251 0.25 2.88 -22.07
C ASP A 251 0.25 1.34 -22.02
N VAL A 252 -0.04 0.72 -23.15
CA VAL A 252 0.16 -0.72 -23.37
C VAL A 252 0.86 -0.93 -24.71
N LEU A 253 2.07 -1.48 -24.66
CA LEU A 253 2.98 -1.61 -25.80
C LEU A 253 3.08 -3.06 -26.26
N ASP A 254 3.05 -3.26 -27.57
CA ASP A 254 3.31 -4.57 -28.17
C ASP A 254 4.82 -4.75 -28.38
N LYS A 255 5.40 -5.73 -27.71
CA LYS A 255 6.84 -6.08 -27.83
C LYS A 255 7.04 -7.36 -28.64
N GLY A 256 6.02 -7.83 -29.36
CA GLY A 256 6.03 -9.04 -30.17
C GLY A 256 5.89 -10.30 -29.31
N SER A 257 6.91 -10.62 -28.51
CA SER A 257 6.89 -11.80 -27.61
C SER A 257 6.14 -11.58 -26.30
N GLY A 258 5.66 -10.36 -26.03
CA GLY A 258 4.93 -9.98 -24.83
C GLY A 258 4.35 -8.58 -24.93
N ALA A 259 3.62 -8.17 -23.90
CA ALA A 259 3.08 -6.82 -23.75
C ALA A 259 3.84 -6.07 -22.65
N SER A 260 4.07 -4.76 -22.82
CA SER A 260 4.53 -3.89 -21.71
C SER A 260 3.42 -2.96 -21.29
N ILE A 261 3.01 -3.04 -20.02
CA ILE A 261 2.03 -2.16 -19.41
C ILE A 261 2.81 -1.07 -18.69
N VAL A 262 2.59 0.18 -19.09
CA VAL A 262 3.17 1.37 -18.44
C VAL A 262 2.11 1.93 -17.51
N TYR A 263 2.40 1.90 -16.20
CA TYR A 263 1.44 2.22 -15.15
C TYR A 263 2.01 3.31 -14.24
N ASP A 264 1.36 4.47 -14.23
CA ASP A 264 1.71 5.57 -13.34
C ASP A 264 0.91 5.47 -12.04
N VAL A 265 1.55 5.79 -10.92
CA VAL A 265 0.92 5.95 -9.61
C VAL A 265 1.42 7.25 -8.97
N GLU A 266 0.50 8.16 -8.75
CA GLU A 266 0.70 9.42 -8.03
C GLU A 266 0.37 9.23 -6.55
N MET A 267 1.20 9.78 -5.67
CA MET A 267 1.05 9.76 -4.23
C MET A 267 0.78 11.17 -3.71
N PHE A 268 -0.29 11.34 -2.94
CA PHE A 268 -0.73 12.62 -2.37
C PHE A 268 -0.74 12.58 -0.84
N ASP A 269 -0.42 13.70 -0.20
CA ASP A 269 -0.60 13.88 1.24
C ASP A 269 -2.09 14.07 1.63
N GLU A 270 -2.34 14.28 2.92
CA GLU A 270 -3.68 14.53 3.47
C GLU A 270 -4.33 15.84 2.97
N ASN A 271 -3.54 16.76 2.43
CA ASN A 271 -3.98 18.05 1.87
C ASN A 271 -4.05 18.01 0.33
N GLU A 272 -4.07 16.81 -0.26
CA GLU A 272 -4.09 16.57 -1.71
C GLU A 272 -2.88 17.13 -2.48
N LYS A 273 -1.74 17.36 -1.80
CA LYS A 273 -0.51 17.82 -2.44
C LYS A 273 0.30 16.62 -2.95
N LEU A 274 0.75 16.70 -4.19
CA LEU A 274 1.56 15.64 -4.81
C LEU A 274 2.92 15.49 -4.10
N ILE A 275 3.19 14.29 -3.61
CA ILE A 275 4.46 13.90 -2.97
C ILE A 275 5.37 13.20 -3.98
N ALA A 276 4.84 12.19 -4.68
CA ALA A 276 5.64 11.33 -5.54
C ALA A 276 4.89 10.86 -6.79
N LEU A 277 5.63 10.61 -7.87
CA LEU A 277 5.18 9.88 -9.04
C LEU A 277 6.02 8.61 -9.18
N ASN A 278 5.36 7.46 -9.26
CA ASN A 278 5.98 6.19 -9.58
C ASN A 278 5.49 5.73 -10.96
N GLN A 279 6.40 5.25 -11.82
CA GLN A 279 6.01 4.59 -13.07
C GLN A 279 6.59 3.18 -13.10
N PHE A 280 5.68 2.22 -13.11
CA PHE A 280 5.96 0.79 -13.22
C PHE A 280 5.86 0.40 -14.70
N VAL A 281 6.88 -0.29 -15.22
CA VAL A 281 6.80 -0.93 -16.53
C VAL A 281 6.78 -2.42 -16.32
N ILE A 282 5.60 -3.00 -16.46
CA ILE A 282 5.31 -4.40 -16.22
C ILE A 282 5.28 -5.14 -17.56
N PHE A 283 6.06 -6.20 -17.69
CA PHE A 283 6.14 -7.01 -18.90
C PHE A 283 5.36 -8.32 -18.72
N SER A 284 4.34 -8.53 -19.54
CA SER A 284 3.59 -9.78 -19.60
C SER A 284 4.13 -10.65 -20.73
N VAL A 285 4.79 -11.75 -20.38
CA VAL A 285 5.40 -12.68 -21.35
C VAL A 285 4.31 -13.46 -22.08
N GLY A 286 4.36 -13.49 -23.41
CA GLY A 286 3.40 -14.22 -24.26
C GLY A 286 2.15 -13.42 -24.65
N SER A 287 1.90 -12.27 -24.03
CA SER A 287 0.73 -11.41 -24.31
C SER A 287 0.96 -10.40 -25.46
N GLY A 288 1.95 -10.62 -26.32
CA GLY A 288 2.27 -9.74 -27.45
C GLY A 288 1.57 -10.14 -28.76
N GLY A 289 1.91 -9.44 -29.85
CA GLY A 289 1.42 -9.78 -31.20
C GLY A 289 0.03 -9.25 -31.54
N PHE A 290 -0.48 -8.30 -30.77
CA PHE A 290 -1.78 -7.66 -30.97
C PHE A 290 -1.73 -6.44 -31.92
N GLY A 291 -0.55 -6.11 -32.47
CA GLY A 291 -0.37 -5.04 -33.45
C GLY A 291 -0.33 -3.63 -32.86
N GLY A 292 -0.06 -3.52 -31.55
CA GLY A 292 0.06 -2.23 -30.86
C GLY A 292 1.36 -1.47 -31.16
N LYS A 293 1.45 -0.24 -30.64
CA LYS A 293 2.68 0.57 -30.77
C LYS A 293 3.82 -0.04 -29.95
N LYS A 294 5.05 0.14 -30.44
CA LYS A 294 6.27 -0.44 -29.82
C LYS A 294 6.92 0.47 -28.79
N THR A 295 6.62 1.77 -28.83
CA THR A 295 7.22 2.81 -27.98
C THR A 295 6.12 3.70 -27.41
N SER A 296 6.40 4.31 -26.27
CA SER A 296 5.53 5.28 -25.61
C SER A 296 6.29 6.58 -25.40
N GLU A 297 5.64 7.72 -25.66
CA GLU A 297 6.15 9.04 -25.23
C GLU A 297 5.89 9.31 -23.74
N HIS A 298 4.97 8.56 -23.12
CA HIS A 298 4.65 8.66 -21.70
C HIS A 298 5.59 7.83 -20.82
N GLN A 299 6.25 6.82 -21.39
CA GLN A 299 7.27 6.04 -20.69
C GLN A 299 8.53 6.87 -20.45
N ARG A 300 8.94 7.02 -19.19
CA ARG A 300 10.19 7.68 -18.82
C ARG A 300 11.38 6.89 -19.37
N PRO A 301 12.26 7.50 -20.20
CA PRO A 301 13.30 6.77 -20.90
C PRO A 301 14.41 6.31 -19.94
N SER A 302 14.91 5.10 -20.15
CA SER A 302 16.20 4.65 -19.61
C SER A 302 17.33 5.27 -20.43
N LEU A 303 18.44 5.65 -19.80
CA LEU A 303 19.57 6.31 -20.47
C LEU A 303 20.85 5.48 -20.35
N PRO A 304 21.59 5.24 -21.44
CA PRO A 304 22.80 4.43 -21.39
C PRO A 304 23.87 5.08 -20.51
N ALA A 305 24.67 4.25 -19.82
CA ALA A 305 25.79 4.73 -19.04
C ALA A 305 26.84 5.44 -19.94
N PRO A 306 27.53 6.48 -19.43
CA PRO A 306 28.64 7.11 -20.15
C PRO A 306 29.73 6.11 -20.57
N LYS A 307 30.25 6.25 -21.80
CA LYS A 307 31.29 5.36 -22.36
C LYS A 307 32.70 5.74 -21.84
N ARG A 308 32.85 5.79 -20.51
CA ARG A 308 34.10 6.06 -19.79
C ARG A 308 34.16 5.22 -18.51
N LYS A 309 35.30 5.20 -17.81
CA LYS A 309 35.39 4.52 -16.51
C LYS A 309 34.41 5.15 -15.50
N PRO A 310 33.78 4.37 -14.60
CA PRO A 310 32.98 4.90 -13.50
C PRO A 310 33.82 5.86 -12.65
N ASP A 311 33.17 6.91 -12.15
CA ASP A 311 33.79 7.85 -11.21
C ASP A 311 33.90 7.23 -9.82
N GLN A 312 32.91 6.42 -9.43
CA GLN A 312 32.85 5.71 -8.15
C GLN A 312 32.23 4.32 -8.33
N ILE A 313 32.66 3.38 -7.48
CA ILE A 313 32.10 2.03 -7.41
C ILE A 313 31.84 1.70 -5.94
N CYS A 314 30.60 1.37 -5.60
CA CYS A 314 30.23 0.87 -4.27
C CYS A 314 29.86 -0.61 -4.35
N ARG A 315 30.22 -1.37 -3.31
CA ARG A 315 29.92 -2.80 -3.19
C ARG A 315 29.26 -3.07 -1.85
N GLU A 316 28.16 -3.81 -1.89
CA GLU A 316 27.50 -4.28 -0.67
C GLU A 316 26.98 -5.70 -0.89
N THR A 317 27.36 -6.63 0.00
CA THR A 317 26.91 -8.02 -0.06
C THR A 317 25.54 -8.14 0.60
N THR A 318 24.57 -8.67 -0.13
CA THR A 318 23.24 -8.96 0.41
C THR A 318 23.32 -10.13 1.39
N THR A 319 22.41 -10.19 2.35
CA THR A 319 22.30 -11.38 3.20
C THR A 319 21.67 -12.55 2.44
N ILE A 320 21.91 -13.79 2.88
CA ILE A 320 21.22 -14.96 2.32
C ILE A 320 19.70 -14.89 2.54
N ASP A 321 19.27 -14.16 3.58
CA ASP A 321 17.87 -13.95 3.94
C ASP A 321 17.30 -12.62 3.39
N GLN A 322 18.01 -11.93 2.48
CA GLN A 322 17.65 -10.57 2.07
C GLN A 322 16.24 -10.50 1.45
N ALA A 323 15.88 -11.48 0.63
CA ALA A 323 14.55 -11.57 0.03
C ALA A 323 13.46 -11.88 1.08
N ALA A 324 13.79 -12.69 2.09
CA ALA A 324 12.90 -13.01 3.19
C ALA A 324 12.60 -11.79 4.07
N LEU A 325 13.57 -10.89 4.24
CA LEU A 325 13.38 -9.61 4.90
C LEU A 325 12.62 -8.61 4.01
N TYR A 326 13.05 -8.44 2.75
CA TYR A 326 12.47 -7.44 1.85
C TYR A 326 11.00 -7.68 1.54
N ARG A 327 10.55 -8.93 1.40
CA ARG A 327 9.13 -9.24 1.17
C ARG A 327 8.20 -8.72 2.28
N LEU A 328 8.70 -8.53 3.50
CA LEU A 328 7.92 -7.97 4.62
C LEU A 328 7.54 -6.50 4.40
N THR A 329 8.16 -5.84 3.42
CA THR A 329 7.83 -4.46 3.03
C THR A 329 6.59 -4.37 2.13
N GLY A 330 6.13 -5.47 1.52
CA GLY A 330 4.86 -5.50 0.81
C GLY A 330 4.78 -6.49 -0.37
N ASP A 331 5.90 -6.86 -0.98
CA ASP A 331 5.93 -7.78 -2.11
C ASP A 331 6.06 -9.24 -1.65
N SER A 332 4.91 -9.89 -1.47
CA SER A 332 4.81 -11.27 -0.97
C SER A 332 4.95 -12.35 -2.05
N ASN A 333 5.37 -12.01 -3.28
CA ASN A 333 5.44 -12.96 -4.40
C ASN A 333 6.30 -14.19 -4.04
N PRO A 334 5.76 -15.43 -4.16
CA PRO A 334 6.47 -16.65 -3.79
C PRO A 334 7.75 -16.90 -4.60
N LEU A 335 7.92 -16.27 -5.77
CA LEU A 335 9.14 -16.28 -6.57
C LEU A 335 10.41 -15.96 -5.76
N HIS A 336 10.26 -15.17 -4.70
CA HIS A 336 11.37 -14.66 -3.89
C HIS A 336 11.65 -15.49 -2.63
N ILE A 337 10.91 -16.57 -2.38
CA ILE A 337 11.09 -17.37 -1.16
C ILE A 337 10.85 -18.87 -1.33
N ASP A 338 9.93 -19.29 -2.21
CA ASP A 338 9.57 -20.70 -2.40
C ASP A 338 10.38 -21.31 -3.56
N PRO A 339 11.27 -22.29 -3.30
CA PRO A 339 12.06 -22.95 -4.34
C PRO A 339 11.22 -23.64 -5.41
N SER A 340 10.06 -24.20 -5.04
CA SER A 340 9.18 -24.91 -5.98
C SER A 340 8.58 -23.92 -6.98
N PHE A 341 8.12 -22.77 -6.47
CA PHE A 341 7.58 -21.71 -7.30
C PHE A 341 8.65 -21.08 -8.20
N ALA A 342 9.84 -20.79 -7.65
CA ALA A 342 10.95 -20.25 -8.44
C ALA A 342 11.35 -21.20 -9.59
N THR A 343 11.41 -22.51 -9.32
CA THR A 343 11.68 -23.54 -10.33
C THR A 343 10.61 -23.55 -11.43
N ALA A 344 9.33 -23.51 -11.04
CA ALA A 344 8.21 -23.44 -11.98
C ALA A 344 8.25 -22.17 -12.86
N ALA A 345 8.74 -21.06 -12.30
CA ALA A 345 8.95 -19.79 -13.01
C ALA A 345 10.26 -19.75 -13.85
N GLY A 346 11.04 -20.84 -13.88
CA GLY A 346 12.24 -20.97 -14.71
C GLY A 346 13.54 -20.51 -14.05
N PHE A 347 13.57 -20.34 -12.73
CA PHE A 347 14.77 -20.02 -11.96
C PHE A 347 15.27 -21.22 -11.18
N SER A 348 16.60 -21.38 -11.07
CA SER A 348 17.20 -22.50 -10.33
C SER A 348 17.00 -22.42 -8.80
N ARG A 349 16.74 -21.22 -8.28
CA ARG A 349 16.47 -20.93 -6.87
C ARG A 349 15.68 -19.61 -6.75
N PRO A 350 15.10 -19.29 -5.58
CA PRO A 350 14.47 -18.00 -5.35
C PRO A 350 15.44 -16.83 -5.62
N ILE A 351 14.95 -15.80 -6.30
CA ILE A 351 15.73 -14.61 -6.65
C ILE A 351 15.35 -13.44 -5.74
N LEU A 352 16.28 -12.51 -5.55
CA LEU A 352 16.03 -11.26 -4.85
C LEU A 352 15.08 -10.37 -5.68
N HIS A 353 14.20 -9.63 -5.01
CA HIS A 353 13.34 -8.64 -5.66
C HIS A 353 14.19 -7.60 -6.41
N GLY A 354 13.84 -7.30 -7.66
CA GLY A 354 14.53 -6.24 -8.42
C GLY A 354 14.47 -4.88 -7.70
N LEU A 355 13.35 -4.59 -7.05
CA LEU A 355 13.16 -3.38 -6.23
C LEU A 355 14.06 -3.34 -4.97
N CYS A 356 14.51 -4.49 -4.46
CA CYS A 356 15.51 -4.54 -3.39
C CYS A 356 16.88 -4.11 -3.93
N SER A 357 17.31 -4.70 -5.06
CA SER A 357 18.57 -4.30 -5.72
C SER A 357 18.58 -2.82 -6.14
N PHE A 358 17.42 -2.31 -6.55
CA PHE A 358 17.16 -0.89 -6.80
C PHE A 358 17.37 -0.03 -5.54
N GLY A 359 16.86 -0.46 -4.39
CA GLY A 359 17.07 0.22 -3.10
C GLY A 359 18.56 0.28 -2.71
N TYR A 360 19.28 -0.84 -2.85
CA TYR A 360 20.73 -0.90 -2.62
C TYR A 360 21.50 0.09 -3.53
N ALA A 361 21.27 0.04 -4.84
CA ALA A 361 21.94 0.92 -5.78
C ALA A 361 21.63 2.40 -5.52
N THR A 362 20.40 2.72 -5.13
CA THR A 362 20.01 4.10 -4.78
C THR A 362 20.72 4.57 -3.51
N ARG A 363 20.81 3.72 -2.49
CA ARG A 363 21.57 4.03 -1.28
C ARG A 363 23.04 4.29 -1.58
N HIS A 364 23.67 3.51 -2.45
CA HIS A 364 25.05 3.77 -2.86
C HIS A 364 25.24 5.16 -3.49
N VAL A 365 24.30 5.57 -4.35
CA VAL A 365 24.30 6.91 -4.95
C VAL A 365 24.08 8.00 -3.90
N LEU A 366 23.09 7.86 -3.02
CA LEU A 366 22.81 8.82 -1.95
C LEU A 366 23.98 8.96 -0.99
N HIS A 367 24.57 7.84 -0.59
CA HIS A 367 25.73 7.83 0.27
C HIS A 367 26.91 8.55 -0.37
N THR A 368 27.16 8.35 -1.66
CA THR A 368 28.33 8.90 -2.35
C THR A 368 28.14 10.37 -2.73
N TYR A 369 26.96 10.74 -3.26
CA TYR A 369 26.72 12.02 -3.93
C TYR A 369 25.68 12.92 -3.23
N ALA A 370 25.05 12.45 -2.17
CA ALA A 370 24.10 13.25 -1.38
C ALA A 370 24.42 13.27 0.13
N ASN A 371 25.55 12.70 0.57
CA ASN A 371 25.88 12.55 1.99
C ASN A 371 24.71 12.00 2.82
N ASP A 372 24.02 11.01 2.25
CA ASP A 372 22.83 10.37 2.82
C ASP A 372 21.66 11.35 3.10
N ASP A 373 21.62 12.54 2.50
CA ASP A 373 20.53 13.51 2.65
C ASP A 373 19.42 13.24 1.64
N SER A 374 18.34 12.60 2.09
CA SER A 374 17.16 12.30 1.26
C SER A 374 16.53 13.55 0.62
N ARG A 375 16.74 14.75 1.17
CA ARG A 375 16.18 16.00 0.61
C ARG A 375 16.82 16.39 -0.71
N LEU A 376 18.02 15.87 -1.00
CA LEU A 376 18.71 16.10 -2.26
C LEU A 376 18.23 15.15 -3.36
N PHE A 377 17.52 14.07 -3.03
CA PHE A 377 16.97 13.18 -4.04
C PHE A 377 15.82 13.85 -4.79
N LYS A 378 15.86 13.80 -6.12
CA LYS A 378 14.76 14.27 -6.98
C LYS A 378 14.08 13.11 -7.69
N ALA A 379 14.82 12.31 -8.45
CA ALA A 379 14.23 11.23 -9.23
C ALA A 379 15.22 10.08 -9.47
N ILE A 380 14.70 8.92 -9.84
CA ILE A 380 15.48 7.76 -10.26
C ILE A 380 14.75 6.99 -11.37
N LYS A 381 15.52 6.44 -12.31
CA LYS A 381 15.05 5.48 -13.33
C LYS A 381 15.97 4.27 -13.33
N VAL A 382 15.43 3.06 -13.53
CA VAL A 382 16.20 1.85 -13.83
C VAL A 382 15.48 0.94 -14.82
N ARG A 383 16.26 0.07 -15.50
CA ARG A 383 15.77 -1.13 -16.18
C ARG A 383 16.36 -2.37 -15.50
N PHE A 384 15.50 -3.32 -15.14
CA PHE A 384 15.90 -4.63 -14.62
C PHE A 384 16.25 -5.56 -15.79
N THR A 385 17.43 -6.18 -15.76
CA THR A 385 17.93 -6.98 -16.90
C THR A 385 18.25 -8.42 -16.56
N LYS A 386 18.70 -8.70 -15.33
CA LYS A 386 19.09 -10.03 -14.86
C LYS A 386 18.74 -10.19 -13.37
N PRO A 387 18.46 -11.41 -12.91
CA PRO A 387 18.17 -11.67 -11.50
C PRO A 387 19.43 -11.51 -10.62
N VAL A 388 19.20 -11.23 -9.34
CA VAL A 388 20.20 -11.33 -8.26
C VAL A 388 19.77 -12.46 -7.35
N GLU A 389 20.70 -13.28 -6.88
CA GLU A 389 20.42 -14.29 -5.86
C GLU A 389 20.74 -13.70 -4.47
N PRO A 390 19.88 -13.90 -3.44
CA PRO A 390 20.22 -13.51 -2.08
C PRO A 390 21.56 -14.10 -1.62
N GLY A 391 22.41 -13.29 -0.99
CA GLY A 391 23.79 -13.63 -0.63
C GLY A 391 24.84 -13.13 -1.61
N GLN A 392 24.45 -12.71 -2.83
CA GLN A 392 25.38 -12.13 -3.80
C GLN A 392 25.69 -10.66 -3.51
N THR A 393 26.80 -10.18 -4.08
CA THR A 393 27.23 -8.78 -3.99
C THR A 393 26.57 -7.91 -5.05
N ILE A 394 26.05 -6.75 -4.63
CA ILE A 394 25.60 -5.71 -5.54
C ILE A 394 26.70 -4.68 -5.67
N GLU A 395 27.30 -4.60 -6.86
CA GLU A 395 28.33 -3.63 -7.22
C GLU A 395 27.71 -2.52 -8.09
N THR A 396 27.60 -1.30 -7.56
CA THR A 396 27.02 -0.14 -8.27
C THR A 396 28.12 0.74 -8.84
N HIS A 397 28.15 0.83 -10.17
CA HIS A 397 29.06 1.68 -10.94
C HIS A 397 28.37 3.01 -11.19
N MET A 398 29.02 4.13 -10.86
CA MET A 398 28.40 5.45 -10.89
C MET A 398 29.21 6.44 -11.73
N TRP A 399 28.53 7.24 -12.54
CA TRP A 399 29.12 8.31 -13.35
C TRP A 399 28.35 9.61 -13.09
N ARG A 400 29.06 10.65 -12.67
CA ARG A 400 28.47 11.97 -12.41
C ARG A 400 28.52 12.83 -13.67
N GLU A 401 27.38 13.40 -14.02
CA GLU A 401 27.24 14.43 -15.06
C GLU A 401 26.38 15.58 -14.48
N GLY A 402 27.04 16.59 -13.90
CA GLY A 402 26.36 17.65 -13.15
C GLY A 402 25.65 17.11 -11.91
N ASN A 403 24.32 17.28 -11.86
CA ASN A 403 23.44 16.80 -10.78
C ASN A 403 22.74 15.47 -11.12
N ARG A 404 23.04 14.88 -12.29
CA ARG A 404 22.58 13.54 -12.65
C ARG A 404 23.71 12.54 -12.44
N ILE A 405 23.42 11.50 -11.66
CA ILE A 405 24.32 10.36 -11.44
C ILE A 405 23.80 9.18 -12.24
N PHE A 406 24.46 8.87 -13.36
CA PHE A 406 24.20 7.64 -14.10
C PHE A 406 24.73 6.46 -13.30
N PHE A 407 24.06 5.31 -13.38
CA PHE A 407 24.55 4.10 -12.74
C PHE A 407 24.13 2.82 -13.45
N GLU A 408 24.93 1.78 -13.21
CA GLU A 408 24.62 0.38 -13.49
C GLU A 408 24.94 -0.44 -12.25
N ALA A 409 24.21 -1.54 -12.03
CA ALA A 409 24.53 -2.47 -10.96
C ALA A 409 24.88 -3.85 -11.53
N LYS A 410 25.91 -4.46 -10.97
CA LYS A 410 26.45 -5.77 -11.36
C LYS A 410 26.51 -6.72 -10.19
N VAL A 411 26.50 -8.00 -10.50
CA VAL A 411 26.84 -9.10 -9.59
C VAL A 411 28.22 -9.61 -9.99
N PRO A 412 29.30 -9.27 -9.25
CA PRO A 412 30.67 -9.63 -9.63
C PRO A 412 30.89 -11.14 -9.67
N GLU A 413 30.20 -11.92 -8.83
CA GLU A 413 30.32 -13.38 -8.74
C GLU A 413 29.91 -14.08 -10.04
N SER A 414 28.98 -13.49 -10.80
CA SER A 414 28.46 -14.03 -12.07
C SER A 414 28.83 -13.17 -13.29
N ASN A 415 29.49 -12.01 -13.07
CA ASN A 415 29.78 -10.99 -14.07
C ASN A 415 28.54 -10.55 -14.87
N GLN A 416 27.38 -10.48 -14.21
CA GLN A 416 26.12 -10.08 -14.83
C GLN A 416 25.75 -8.65 -14.45
N THR A 417 25.32 -7.86 -15.43
CA THR A 417 24.68 -6.57 -15.18
C THR A 417 23.19 -6.77 -14.91
N VAL A 418 22.76 -6.40 -13.71
CA VAL A 418 21.40 -6.64 -13.18
C VAL A 418 20.51 -5.41 -13.27
N LEU A 419 21.11 -4.21 -13.17
CA LEU A 419 20.44 -2.92 -13.44
C LEU A 419 21.19 -2.18 -14.54
N THR A 420 20.44 -1.72 -15.55
CA THR A 420 20.98 -0.94 -16.67
C THR A 420 20.16 0.32 -16.90
N GLY A 421 20.71 1.22 -17.71
CA GLY A 421 19.99 2.41 -18.16
C GLY A 421 19.60 3.36 -17.03
N GLY A 422 20.31 3.26 -15.90
CA GLY A 422 19.93 3.84 -14.63
C GLY A 422 20.49 5.25 -14.44
N TYR A 423 19.71 6.10 -13.78
CA TYR A 423 20.19 7.39 -13.31
C TYR A 423 19.42 7.83 -12.07
N VAL A 424 20.08 8.64 -11.24
CA VAL A 424 19.47 9.43 -10.15
C VAL A 424 19.67 10.91 -10.47
N ASP A 425 18.59 11.67 -10.43
CA ASP A 425 18.64 13.13 -10.40
C ASP A 425 18.68 13.61 -8.96
N LEU A 426 19.62 14.49 -8.67
CA LEU A 426 19.73 15.18 -7.39
C LEU A 426 19.38 16.68 -7.56
N HIS A 427 18.86 17.29 -6.51
CA HIS A 427 18.70 18.75 -6.44
C HIS A 427 20.07 19.44 -6.38
N ASP A 428 21.00 18.88 -5.62
CA ASP A 428 22.39 19.29 -5.54
C ASP A 428 23.28 18.08 -5.19
N VAL A 429 24.58 18.18 -5.46
CA VAL A 429 25.56 17.13 -5.17
C VAL A 429 26.41 17.50 -3.97
N VAL A 430 26.31 16.68 -2.93
CA VAL A 430 27.14 16.78 -1.73
C VAL A 430 27.92 15.48 -1.59
N LEU A 431 29.21 15.54 -1.94
CA LEU A 431 30.09 14.38 -1.83
C LEU A 431 30.26 14.01 -0.36
N ASN A 432 30.12 12.72 -0.07
CA ASN A 432 30.46 12.23 1.25
C ASN A 432 31.98 12.13 1.40
N THR A 433 32.53 12.88 2.35
CA THR A 433 33.98 12.94 2.62
C THR A 433 34.43 11.91 3.66
N THR A 434 33.53 11.12 4.25
CA THR A 434 33.95 10.01 5.10
C THR A 434 34.39 8.84 4.24
N THR A 435 35.70 8.62 4.16
CA THR A 435 36.31 7.44 3.54
C THR A 435 35.69 6.18 4.13
N PRO A 436 35.23 5.20 3.33
CA PRO A 436 34.86 3.90 3.87
C PRO A 436 36.14 3.27 4.42
N GLY A 437 36.23 3.17 5.75
CA GLY A 437 37.22 2.31 6.37
C GLY A 437 37.01 0.89 5.84
N THR A 438 38.06 0.29 5.31
CA THR A 438 38.12 -1.13 5.00
C THR A 438 37.71 -1.90 6.24
N ALA A 439 36.47 -2.38 6.29
CA ALA A 439 36.04 -3.34 7.27
C ALA A 439 36.60 -4.70 6.86
N GLU A 440 37.63 -5.15 7.58
CA GLU A 440 38.06 -6.56 7.62
C GLU A 440 36.96 -7.48 8.16
#